data_AF-A0A328S8B2-F1
#
_entry.id   AF-A0A328S8B2-F1
#
_cell.length_a   1.000
_cell.length_b   1.000
_cell.length_c   1.000
_cell.angle_alpha   90.00
_cell.angle_beta   90.00
_cell.angle_gamma   90.00
#
_symmetry.space_group_name_H-M   'P 1'
#
loop_
_entity.id
_entity.type
_entity.pdbx_description
1 polymer ?
#
loop_
_entity_poly.entity_id
_entity_poly.type
_entity_poly.pdbx_seq_one_letter_code
_entity_poly.pdbx_strand_id
1 'polypeptide(L)'
;MDIEDYVKKCIDKNESREEITKKLTGIITFYKDIPNSAAQQISESVIDEVLTTQTLTKGSASELLDYHESSVHMGEFGVGSRGKGDFYVHSKIAEIIKDTDCDSIVNPVAQDDGGVVKIDDKYYITTAIDGIHSRLSDYPFLAG
;
A
#
# COMPACT_ATOMS: atom_id res chain seq x y z
N MET A 1 -2.07 4.46 -9.95
CA MET A 1 -3.26 5.29 -9.73
C MET A 1 -4.35 4.34 -9.31
N ASP A 2 -4.69 4.37 -8.03
CA ASP A 2 -5.82 3.64 -7.44
C ASP A 2 -7.07 4.56 -7.41
N ILE A 3 -8.15 4.08 -6.80
CA ILE A 3 -9.43 4.80 -6.76
C ILE A 3 -9.40 5.95 -5.73
N GLU A 4 -8.57 5.84 -4.71
CA GLU A 4 -8.32 6.83 -3.66
C GLU A 4 -7.53 8.02 -4.22
N ASP A 5 -6.44 7.78 -4.94
CA ASP A 5 -5.65 8.81 -5.65
C ASP A 5 -6.48 9.52 -6.73
N TYR A 6 -7.39 8.79 -7.40
CA TYR A 6 -8.36 9.40 -8.31
C TYR A 6 -9.26 10.41 -7.59
N VAL A 7 -9.84 10.02 -6.45
CA VAL A 7 -10.72 10.91 -5.66
C VAL A 7 -9.95 12.12 -5.13
N LYS A 8 -8.73 11.93 -4.60
CA LYS A 8 -7.87 13.03 -4.13
C LYS A 8 -7.64 14.08 -5.23
N LYS A 9 -7.27 13.63 -6.43
CA LYS A 9 -7.07 14.51 -7.60
C LYS A 9 -8.32 15.27 -8.02
N CYS A 10 -9.50 14.67 -7.87
CA CYS A 10 -10.76 15.37 -8.12
C CYS A 10 -11.06 16.43 -7.05
N ILE A 11 -10.81 16.12 -5.78
CA ILE A 11 -10.96 17.07 -4.66
C ILE A 11 -10.01 18.26 -4.86
N ASP A 12 -8.75 18.02 -5.22
CA ASP A 12 -7.75 19.08 -5.49
C ASP A 12 -8.16 19.99 -6.65
N LYS A 13 -8.95 19.46 -7.59
CA LYS A 13 -9.54 20.21 -8.71
C LYS A 13 -10.85 20.91 -8.36
N ASN A 14 -11.28 20.86 -7.10
CA ASN A 14 -12.55 21.41 -6.61
C ASN A 14 -13.79 20.81 -7.32
N GLU A 15 -13.74 19.55 -7.72
CA GLU A 15 -14.91 18.85 -8.24
C GLU A 15 -15.92 18.58 -7.11
N SER A 16 -17.21 18.66 -7.41
CA SER A 16 -18.25 18.39 -6.42
C SER A 16 -18.37 16.90 -6.10
N ARG A 17 -18.80 16.56 -4.88
CA ARG A 17 -19.01 15.16 -4.48
C ARG A 17 -19.88 14.38 -5.46
N GLU A 18 -20.95 14.99 -5.96
CA GLU A 18 -21.85 14.37 -6.95
C GLU A 18 -21.13 14.04 -8.26
N GLU A 19 -20.28 14.94 -8.75
CA GLU A 19 -19.47 14.72 -9.96
C GLU A 19 -18.47 13.59 -9.76
N ILE A 20 -17.78 13.56 -8.62
CA ILE A 20 -16.81 12.52 -8.27
C ILE A 20 -17.50 11.17 -8.19
N THR A 21 -18.60 11.07 -7.44
CA THR A 21 -19.39 9.83 -7.31
C THR A 21 -19.83 9.33 -8.67
N LYS A 22 -20.37 10.20 -9.53
CA LYS A 22 -20.83 9.82 -10.87
C LYS A 22 -19.69 9.29 -11.74
N LYS A 23 -18.54 9.97 -11.76
CA LYS A 23 -17.38 9.54 -12.55
C LYS A 23 -16.80 8.23 -12.04
N LEU A 24 -16.62 8.10 -10.72
CA LEU A 24 -16.06 6.89 -10.11
C LEU A 24 -16.99 5.68 -10.27
N THR A 25 -18.30 5.87 -10.14
CA THR A 25 -19.31 4.83 -10.42
C THR A 25 -19.18 4.33 -11.87
N GLY A 26 -19.01 5.25 -12.82
CA GLY A 26 -18.77 4.92 -14.23
C GLY A 26 -17.49 4.09 -14.42
N ILE A 27 -16.40 4.46 -13.76
CA ILE A 27 -15.13 3.70 -13.82
C ILE A 27 -15.31 2.30 -13.22
N ILE A 28 -15.93 2.19 -12.05
CA ILE A 28 -16.11 0.90 -11.36
C ILE A 28 -16.98 -0.03 -12.20
N THR A 29 -18.14 0.44 -12.66
CA THR A 29 -19.06 -0.38 -13.50
C THR A 29 -18.44 -0.77 -14.84
N PHE A 30 -17.51 0.03 -15.38
CA PHE A 30 -16.77 -0.34 -16.59
C PHE A 30 -15.85 -1.55 -16.38
N TYR A 31 -15.17 -1.64 -15.22
CA TYR A 31 -14.24 -2.73 -14.92
C TYR A 31 -14.86 -3.91 -14.17
N LYS A 32 -15.99 -3.69 -13.49
CA LYS A 32 -16.62 -4.65 -12.59
C LYS A 32 -18.06 -4.88 -13.05
N ASP A 33 -18.40 -6.14 -13.25
CA ASP A 33 -19.78 -6.58 -13.50
C ASP A 33 -20.59 -6.57 -12.19
N ILE A 34 -20.92 -5.38 -11.70
CA ILE A 34 -21.72 -5.17 -10.50
C ILE A 34 -22.86 -4.19 -10.75
N PRO A 35 -23.97 -4.28 -9.99
CA PRO A 35 -25.07 -3.34 -10.10
C PRO A 35 -24.61 -1.89 -9.89
N ASN A 36 -25.20 -0.96 -10.64
CA ASN A 36 -24.86 0.46 -10.55
C ASN A 36 -25.01 1.01 -9.12
N SER A 37 -26.03 0.57 -8.38
CA SER A 37 -26.23 0.94 -6.97
C SER A 37 -25.08 0.50 -6.07
N ALA A 38 -24.52 -0.70 -6.29
CA ALA A 38 -23.37 -1.19 -5.54
C ALA A 38 -22.10 -0.40 -5.90
N ALA A 39 -21.88 -0.11 -7.19
CA ALA A 39 -20.76 0.72 -7.62
C ALA A 39 -20.83 2.15 -7.07
N GLN A 40 -22.04 2.70 -6.96
CA GLN A 40 -22.27 4.00 -6.33
C GLN A 40 -21.93 3.98 -4.85
N GLN A 41 -22.39 2.96 -4.11
CA GLN A 41 -22.06 2.80 -2.69
C GLN A 41 -20.55 2.68 -2.45
N ILE A 42 -19.84 1.92 -3.30
CA ILE A 42 -18.38 1.84 -3.25
C ILE A 42 -17.77 3.22 -3.49
N SER A 43 -18.24 3.95 -4.51
CA SER A 43 -17.73 5.28 -4.82
C SER A 43 -17.89 6.26 -3.66
N GLU A 44 -19.07 6.27 -3.03
CA GLU A 44 -19.36 7.10 -1.86
C GLU A 44 -18.47 6.72 -0.66
N SER A 45 -18.29 5.42 -0.43
CA SER A 45 -17.43 4.91 0.65
C SER A 45 -15.96 5.33 0.47
N VAL A 46 -15.44 5.25 -0.76
CA VAL A 46 -14.07 5.70 -1.08
C VAL A 46 -13.92 7.19 -0.86
N ILE A 47 -14.93 8.00 -1.24
CA ILE A 47 -14.89 9.45 -0.98
C ILE A 47 -14.89 9.73 0.52
N ASP A 48 -15.72 9.02 1.31
CA ASP A 48 -15.74 9.17 2.76
C ASP A 48 -14.43 8.78 3.41
N GLU A 49 -13.81 7.69 2.94
CA GLU A 49 -12.49 7.26 3.37
C GLU A 49 -11.44 8.35 3.11
N VAL A 50 -11.34 8.84 1.88
CA VAL A 50 -10.37 9.88 1.50
C VAL A 50 -10.57 11.16 2.30
N LEU A 51 -11.81 11.61 2.48
CA LEU A 51 -12.10 12.79 3.30
C LEU A 51 -11.69 12.56 4.76
N THR A 52 -11.94 11.37 5.29
CA THR A 52 -11.57 11.01 6.66
C THR A 52 -10.04 11.02 6.82
N THR A 53 -9.29 10.35 5.94
CA THR A 53 -7.83 10.27 6.02
C THR A 53 -7.16 11.64 5.89
N GLN A 54 -7.68 12.52 5.04
CA GLN A 54 -7.22 13.91 4.91
C GLN A 54 -7.44 14.78 6.16
N THR A 55 -8.41 14.42 7.01
CA THR A 55 -8.61 15.12 8.30
C THR A 55 -7.66 14.61 9.38
N LEU A 56 -7.34 13.32 9.38
CA LEU A 56 -6.44 12.70 10.36
C LEU A 56 -5.02 13.28 10.29
N THR A 57 -4.53 13.59 9.08
CA THR A 57 -3.23 14.23 8.87
C THR A 57 -3.15 15.66 9.40
N LYS A 58 -4.28 16.28 9.76
CA LYS A 58 -4.35 17.63 10.35
C LYS A 58 -4.64 17.62 11.85
N GLY A 59 -4.84 16.44 12.44
CA GLY A 59 -5.24 16.25 13.83
C GLY A 59 -4.08 15.90 14.75
N SER A 60 -4.40 15.51 15.99
CA SER A 60 -3.42 15.10 17.00
C SER A 60 -2.61 13.85 16.65
N ALA A 61 -3.00 13.12 15.61
CA ALA A 61 -2.30 11.96 15.10
C ALA A 61 -1.30 12.28 13.98
N SER A 62 -1.18 13.55 13.55
CA SER A 62 -0.37 13.88 12.37
C SER A 62 1.08 13.42 12.50
N GLU A 63 1.71 13.61 13.66
CA GLU A 63 3.10 13.21 13.89
C GLU A 63 3.33 11.68 13.75
N LEU A 64 2.32 10.87 14.04
CA LEU A 64 2.39 9.41 13.88
C LEU A 64 2.15 8.98 12.43
N LEU A 65 1.34 9.74 11.70
CA LEU A 65 0.92 9.44 10.33
C LEU A 65 1.87 10.02 9.27
N ASP A 66 2.71 10.98 9.66
CA ASP A 66 3.64 11.66 8.77
C ASP A 66 4.86 10.77 8.44
N TYR A 67 5.46 11.05 7.29
CA TYR A 67 6.64 10.34 6.82
C TYR A 67 7.52 11.26 5.95
N HIS A 68 8.81 10.95 5.90
CA HIS A 68 9.71 11.69 5.03
C HIS A 68 9.48 11.31 3.56
N GLU A 69 8.97 12.24 2.76
CA GLU A 69 8.81 12.04 1.32
C GLU A 69 10.16 12.03 0.59
N SER A 70 10.37 11.05 -0.28
CA SER A 70 11.55 10.97 -1.15
C SER A 70 11.40 11.77 -2.45
N SER A 71 10.18 12.20 -2.76
CA SER A 71 9.78 12.81 -4.05
C SER A 71 10.07 11.93 -5.27
N VAL A 72 10.27 10.62 -5.09
CA VAL A 72 10.47 9.66 -6.18
C VAL A 72 9.39 8.60 -6.12
N HIS A 73 8.61 8.47 -7.19
CA HIS A 73 7.56 7.46 -7.26
C HIS A 73 8.15 6.08 -7.52
N MET A 74 7.48 5.03 -7.02
CA MET A 74 7.89 3.62 -7.22
C MET A 74 8.12 3.27 -8.69
N GLY A 75 7.27 3.77 -9.60
CA GLY A 75 7.42 3.55 -11.04
C GLY A 75 8.66 4.24 -11.64
N GLU A 76 9.06 5.40 -11.13
CA GLU A 76 10.26 6.13 -11.57
C GLU A 76 11.53 5.44 -11.08
N PHE A 77 11.47 4.85 -9.88
CA PHE A 77 12.54 4.05 -9.31
C PHE A 77 12.66 2.66 -9.97
N GLY A 78 11.72 2.30 -10.86
CA GLY A 78 11.71 1.03 -11.58
C GLY A 78 11.22 -0.16 -10.75
N VAL A 79 10.47 0.11 -9.67
CA VAL A 79 9.77 -0.89 -8.86
C VAL A 79 8.48 -1.29 -9.57
N GLY A 80 8.20 -2.59 -9.57
CA GLY A 80 7.13 -3.19 -10.36
C GLY A 80 7.45 -4.65 -10.60
N SER A 81 6.43 -5.47 -10.82
CA SER A 81 6.43 -6.89 -10.43
C SER A 81 7.59 -7.79 -10.86
N ARG A 82 8.46 -7.39 -11.81
CA ARG A 82 9.58 -8.20 -12.35
C ARG A 82 10.77 -7.38 -12.90
N GLY A 83 10.97 -6.15 -12.44
CA GLY A 83 12.00 -5.22 -12.97
C GLY A 83 13.34 -5.24 -12.23
N LYS A 84 14.42 -4.75 -12.85
CA LYS A 84 15.72 -4.58 -12.15
C LYS A 84 15.63 -3.63 -10.94
N GLY A 85 14.82 -2.57 -11.05
CA GLY A 85 14.61 -1.64 -9.94
C GLY A 85 13.87 -2.30 -8.78
N ASP A 86 12.92 -3.18 -9.08
CA ASP A 86 12.19 -3.98 -8.11
C ASP A 86 13.11 -4.87 -7.27
N PHE A 87 13.97 -5.68 -7.91
CA PHE A 87 14.95 -6.51 -7.20
C PHE A 87 15.92 -5.67 -6.36
N TYR A 88 16.33 -4.51 -6.89
CA TYR A 88 17.24 -3.61 -6.18
C TYR A 88 16.58 -3.01 -4.93
N VAL A 89 15.35 -2.50 -5.01
CA VAL A 89 14.64 -1.95 -3.85
C VAL A 89 14.41 -3.02 -2.80
N HIS A 90 13.92 -4.20 -3.18
CA HIS A 90 13.72 -5.30 -2.23
C HIS A 90 15.04 -5.74 -1.59
N SER A 91 16.17 -5.71 -2.31
CA SER A 91 17.49 -5.98 -1.72
C SER A 91 17.91 -4.92 -0.69
N LYS A 92 17.59 -3.64 -0.93
CA LYS A 92 17.90 -2.56 0.02
C LYS A 92 17.04 -2.62 1.26
N ILE A 93 15.77 -2.97 1.13
CA ILE A 93 14.89 -3.26 2.28
C ILE A 93 15.46 -4.43 3.09
N ALA A 94 15.86 -5.51 2.41
CA ALA A 94 16.48 -6.66 3.07
C ALA A 94 17.79 -6.30 3.79
N GLU A 95 18.65 -5.46 3.20
CA GLU A 95 19.88 -4.95 3.84
C GLU A 95 19.58 -4.19 5.14
N ILE A 96 18.53 -3.36 5.18
CA ILE A 96 18.13 -2.62 6.38
C ILE A 96 17.62 -3.57 7.48
N ILE A 97 16.82 -4.58 7.11
CA ILE A 97 16.22 -5.52 8.08
C ILE A 97 17.23 -6.55 8.58
N LYS A 98 18.27 -6.84 7.79
CA LYS A 98 19.34 -7.78 8.15
C LYS A 98 20.01 -7.43 9.49
N ASP A 99 20.03 -6.15 9.87
CA ASP A 99 20.62 -5.67 11.13
C ASP A 99 19.76 -6.00 12.38
N THR A 100 18.90 -7.02 12.29
CA THR A 100 18.19 -7.58 13.44
C THR A 100 18.99 -8.74 14.04
N ASP A 101 19.06 -8.84 15.38
CA ASP A 101 19.75 -9.93 16.11
C ASP A 101 18.96 -11.27 16.06
N CYS A 102 18.44 -11.65 14.89
CA CYS A 102 17.65 -12.86 14.69
C CYS A 102 18.45 -13.93 13.93
N ASP A 103 18.71 -15.06 14.57
CA ASP A 103 19.38 -16.22 13.96
C ASP A 103 18.40 -17.01 13.08
N SER A 104 18.39 -16.69 11.78
CA SER A 104 17.56 -17.33 10.77
C SER A 104 18.41 -17.87 9.62
N ILE A 105 18.03 -19.05 9.12
CA ILE A 105 18.75 -19.75 8.04
C ILE A 105 18.36 -19.18 6.69
N VAL A 106 17.07 -18.87 6.52
CA VAL A 106 16.56 -18.11 5.37
C VAL A 106 16.04 -16.80 5.94
N ASN A 107 16.69 -15.71 5.55
CA ASN A 107 16.43 -14.36 6.02
C ASN A 107 16.09 -13.45 4.84
N PRO A 108 15.69 -12.18 5.06
CA PRO A 108 15.26 -11.29 3.98
C PRO A 108 16.27 -11.12 2.82
N VAL A 109 17.57 -11.32 3.06
CA VAL A 109 18.62 -11.21 2.03
C VAL A 109 18.53 -12.33 1.00
N ALA A 110 17.91 -13.47 1.35
CA ALA A 110 17.66 -14.56 0.42
C ALA A 110 16.63 -14.20 -0.67
N GLN A 111 15.82 -13.15 -0.46
CA GLN A 111 14.73 -12.74 -1.35
C GLN A 111 13.78 -13.89 -1.71
N ASP A 112 13.49 -14.77 -0.74
CA ASP A 112 12.56 -15.89 -0.86
C ASP A 112 11.17 -15.49 -0.34
N ASP A 113 10.14 -16.27 -0.64
CA ASP A 113 8.74 -15.99 -0.26
C ASP A 113 8.50 -16.11 1.27
N GLY A 114 9.46 -16.67 2.00
CA GLY A 114 9.37 -16.86 3.44
C GLY A 114 10.72 -16.96 4.14
N GLY A 115 10.68 -16.82 5.46
CA GLY A 115 11.82 -17.00 6.35
C GLY A 115 11.83 -18.38 7.00
N VAL A 116 13.02 -18.85 7.38
CA VAL A 116 13.20 -20.15 8.05
C VAL A 116 14.11 -20.01 9.26
N VAL A 117 13.64 -20.50 10.40
CA VAL A 117 14.44 -20.65 11.63
C VAL A 117 14.56 -22.13 11.99
N LYS A 118 15.72 -22.52 12.50
CA LYS A 118 15.98 -23.87 12.98
C LYS A 118 15.75 -23.94 14.48
N ILE A 119 15.00 -24.95 14.92
CA ILE A 119 14.78 -25.21 16.34
C ILE A 119 15.84 -26.19 16.85
N ASP A 120 16.06 -27.28 16.11
CA ASP A 120 17.07 -28.29 16.36
C ASP A 120 17.47 -29.00 15.05
N ASP A 121 18.27 -30.07 15.10
CA ASP A 121 18.75 -30.80 13.91
C ASP A 121 17.66 -31.48 13.08
N LYS A 122 16.42 -31.53 13.57
CA LYS A 122 15.30 -32.21 12.91
C LYS A 122 14.18 -31.25 12.53
N TYR A 123 13.95 -30.19 13.29
CA TYR A 123 12.78 -29.32 13.15
C TYR A 123 13.13 -27.90 12.73
N TYR A 124 12.35 -27.40 11.77
CA TYR A 124 12.44 -26.07 11.18
C TYR A 124 11.05 -25.43 11.19
N ILE A 125 11.00 -24.12 11.41
CA ILE A 125 9.78 -23.33 11.29
C ILE A 125 9.93 -22.40 10.09
N THR A 126 8.94 -22.44 9.20
CA THR A 126 8.83 -21.56 8.04
C THR A 126 7.72 -20.55 8.29
N THR A 127 7.95 -19.29 7.96
CA THR A 127 6.93 -18.24 8.02
C THR A 127 6.93 -17.45 6.73
N ALA A 128 5.75 -17.08 6.26
CA ALA A 128 5.55 -16.16 5.15
C ALA A 128 4.50 -15.13 5.59
N ILE A 129 4.78 -13.86 5.32
CA ILE A 129 3.90 -12.75 5.64
C ILE A 129 3.69 -12.00 4.33
N ASP A 130 2.43 -11.78 3.98
CA ASP A 130 2.07 -10.99 2.80
C ASP A 130 1.47 -9.65 3.27
N GLY A 131 1.91 -8.56 2.66
CA GLY A 131 1.48 -7.22 3.03
C GLY A 131 0.20 -6.83 2.31
N ILE A 132 -0.69 -6.12 3.00
CA ILE A 132 -1.85 -5.48 2.36
C ILE A 132 -1.45 -4.12 1.79
N HIS A 133 -0.81 -4.09 0.63
CA HIS A 133 -0.27 -2.87 0.03
C HIS A 133 -1.33 -1.89 -0.51
N SER A 134 -2.61 -2.27 -0.52
CA SER A 134 -3.62 -1.60 -1.33
C SER A 134 -4.53 -0.61 -0.59
N ARG A 135 -4.50 -0.53 0.74
CA ARG A 135 -5.52 0.23 1.50
C ARG A 135 -4.99 1.25 2.52
N LEU A 136 -3.70 1.26 2.81
CA LEU A 136 -3.08 2.18 3.77
C LEU A 136 -1.84 2.87 3.16
N SER A 137 -1.83 3.07 1.85
CA SER A 137 -0.71 3.71 1.13
C SER A 137 -0.40 5.12 1.64
N ASP A 138 -1.38 5.81 2.23
CA ASP A 138 -1.19 7.12 2.87
C ASP A 138 -0.42 7.06 4.19
N TYR A 139 -0.34 5.89 4.82
CA TYR A 139 0.27 5.69 6.14
C TYR A 139 1.25 4.50 6.11
N PRO A 140 2.36 4.63 5.38
CA PRO A 140 3.25 3.51 5.07
C PRO A 140 3.83 2.80 6.31
N PHE A 141 3.94 3.51 7.44
CA PHE A 141 4.47 2.96 8.69
C PHE A 141 3.42 2.34 9.61
N LEU A 142 2.13 2.44 9.30
CA LEU A 142 1.06 1.75 10.05
C LEU A 142 0.67 0.40 9.45
N ALA A 143 1.01 0.16 8.18
CA ALA A 143 0.65 -1.04 7.44
C ALA A 143 1.77 -2.08 7.35
N GLY A 144 2.96 -1.76 7.88
CA GLY A 144 4.17 -2.58 7.87
C GLY A 144 4.27 -3.54 9.05
#